data_AF-A0A5E4I3A8-F1
#
_entry.id   AF-A0A5E4I3A8-F1
#
_cell.length_a   1.000
_cell.length_b   1.000
_cell.length_c   1.000
_cell.angle_alpha   90.00
_cell.angle_beta   90.00
_cell.angle_gamma   90.00
#
_symmetry.space_group_name_H-M   'P 1'
#
loop_
_entity.id
_entity.type
_entity.pdbx_description
1 polymer ?
#
loop_
_entity_poly.entity_id
_entity_poly.type
_entity_poly.pdbx_seq_one_letter_code
_entity_poly.pdbx_strand_id
1 'polypeptide(L)'
;MGDQRFAKLAEAGSSEKQIHDELVKLGIPELDAGLITDCLNVGKYCSWLNTEEVKPEAIAGANALIAGLKMPSEVKVTQARFDKLIWEVAKKRQ
;
A
#
# COMPACT_ATOMS: atom_id res chain seq x y z
N MET A 1 -16.77 -1.62 -24.73
CA MET A 1 -16.68 -0.94 -23.43
C MET A 1 -15.23 -1.05 -23.00
N GLY A 2 -14.49 0.07 -23.05
CA GLY A 2 -13.05 0.08 -22.77
C GLY A 2 -12.77 -0.26 -21.32
N ASP A 3 -11.94 -1.26 -21.10
CA ASP A 3 -11.53 -1.69 -19.77
C ASP A 3 -10.59 -0.63 -19.19
N GLN A 4 -11.13 0.30 -18.39
CA GLN A 4 -10.39 1.40 -17.74
C GLN A 4 -9.55 0.87 -16.56
N ARG A 5 -8.67 -0.11 -16.75
CA ARG A 5 -7.93 -0.71 -15.63
C ARG A 5 -6.67 0.11 -15.27
N PHE A 6 -6.95 1.35 -14.83
CA PHE A 6 -6.28 2.21 -13.84
C PHE A 6 -4.76 2.47 -13.88
N ALA A 7 -4.37 3.76 -13.86
CA ALA A 7 -3.00 4.27 -13.80
C ALA A 7 -2.86 5.44 -12.79
N LYS A 8 -3.43 5.31 -11.58
CA LYS A 8 -3.49 6.41 -10.60
C LYS A 8 -2.13 6.91 -10.13
N LEU A 9 -1.12 6.03 -10.11
CA LEU A 9 0.23 6.43 -9.75
C LEU A 9 0.84 7.35 -10.82
N ALA A 10 0.56 7.08 -12.10
CA ALA A 10 1.00 7.94 -13.20
C ALA A 10 0.34 9.33 -13.11
N GLU A 11 -0.94 9.41 -12.75
CA GLU A 11 -1.63 10.68 -12.47
C GLU A 11 -0.98 11.43 -11.29
N ALA A 12 -0.48 10.70 -10.28
CA ALA A 12 0.28 11.24 -9.16
C ALA A 12 1.77 11.53 -9.50
N GLY A 13 2.20 11.31 -10.75
CA GLY A 13 3.56 11.57 -11.21
C GLY A 13 4.61 10.54 -10.75
N SER A 14 4.19 9.34 -10.36
CA SER A 14 5.08 8.26 -9.91
C SER A 14 4.86 6.98 -10.70
N SER A 15 5.91 6.19 -10.90
CA SER A 15 5.78 4.85 -11.49
C SER A 15 5.53 3.78 -10.42
N GLU A 16 4.83 2.71 -10.79
CA GLU A 16 4.62 1.53 -9.92
C GLU A 16 5.93 1.01 -9.36
N LYS A 17 6.94 0.84 -10.22
CA LYS A 17 8.27 0.36 -9.81
C LYS A 17 8.91 1.26 -8.75
N GLN A 18 8.83 2.58 -8.91
CA GLN A 18 9.39 3.51 -7.92
C GLN A 18 8.68 3.38 -6.57
N ILE A 19 7.35 3.30 -6.56
CA ILE A 19 6.57 3.16 -5.32
C ILE A 19 6.88 1.83 -4.64
N HIS A 20 6.92 0.75 -5.40
CA HIS A 20 7.32 -0.57 -4.91
C HIS A 20 8.71 -0.53 -4.26
N ASP A 21 9.71 -0.01 -4.98
CA ASP A 21 11.10 0.04 -4.50
C ASP A 21 11.24 0.89 -3.23
N GLU A 22 10.51 2.01 -3.13
CA GLU A 22 10.49 2.84 -1.91
C GLU A 22 9.82 2.11 -0.73
N LEU A 23 8.72 1.39 -0.94
CA LEU A 23 8.08 0.59 0.11
C LEU A 23 9.01 -0.51 0.65
N VAL A 24 9.72 -1.21 -0.24
CA VAL A 24 10.70 -2.23 0.16
C VAL A 24 11.85 -1.59 0.95
N LYS A 25 12.38 -0.43 0.52
CA LYS A 25 13.42 0.30 1.26
C LYS A 25 12.98 0.73 2.66
N LEU A 26 11.69 1.03 2.85
CA LEU A 26 11.11 1.36 4.15
C LEU A 26 10.98 0.15 5.08
N GLY A 27 11.23 -1.06 4.58
CA GLY A 27 11.14 -2.31 5.35
C GLY A 27 9.76 -2.97 5.27
N ILE A 28 8.96 -2.66 4.25
CA ILE A 28 7.75 -3.43 3.92
C ILE A 28 8.19 -4.72 3.21
N PRO A 29 7.64 -5.90 3.58
CA PRO A 29 7.90 -7.15 2.86
C PRO A 29 7.60 -7.03 1.37
N GLU A 30 8.37 -7.70 0.53
CA GLU A 30 8.31 -7.56 -0.93
C GLU A 30 6.92 -7.87 -1.49
N LEU A 31 6.28 -8.95 -1.01
CA LEU A 31 4.92 -9.29 -1.40
C LEU A 31 3.91 -8.20 -1.00
N ASP A 32 4.01 -7.69 0.23
CA ASP A 32 3.10 -6.65 0.73
C ASP A 32 3.31 -5.33 -0.01
N ALA A 33 4.56 -4.98 -0.35
CA ALA A 33 4.90 -3.81 -1.15
C ALA A 33 4.28 -3.88 -2.55
N GLY A 34 4.32 -5.06 -3.19
CA GLY A 34 3.65 -5.33 -4.46
C GLY A 34 2.13 -5.13 -4.35
N LEU A 35 1.49 -5.75 -3.36
CA LEU A 35 0.05 -5.65 -3.15
C LEU A 35 -0.38 -4.21 -2.84
N ILE A 36 0.37 -3.48 -2.02
CA ILE A 36 0.09 -2.05 -1.75
C ILE A 36 0.16 -1.26 -3.06
N THR A 37 1.23 -1.44 -3.85
CA THR A 37 1.45 -0.71 -5.10
C THR A 37 0.31 -0.97 -6.09
N ASP A 38 -0.07 -2.23 -6.28
CA ASP A 38 -1.18 -2.63 -7.15
C ASP A 38 -2.50 -2.01 -6.68
N CYS A 39 -2.76 -2.04 -5.37
CA CYS A 39 -3.99 -1.50 -4.79
C CYS A 39 -4.08 0.02 -4.90
N LEU A 40 -2.95 0.72 -4.77
CA LEU A 40 -2.86 2.15 -5.02
C LEU A 40 -3.10 2.46 -6.50
N ASN A 41 -2.45 1.71 -7.41
CA ASN A 41 -2.57 1.95 -8.84
C ASN A 41 -3.99 1.72 -9.36
N VAL A 42 -4.62 0.63 -8.93
CA VAL A 42 -6.02 0.31 -9.21
C VAL A 42 -6.97 1.23 -8.44
N GLY A 43 -6.52 1.75 -7.30
CA GLY A 43 -7.25 2.66 -6.44
C GLY A 43 -8.50 2.04 -5.82
N LYS A 44 -8.40 0.77 -5.44
CA LYS A 44 -9.44 -0.01 -4.76
C LYS A 44 -9.04 -0.27 -3.31
N TYR A 45 -10.05 -0.61 -2.51
CA TYR A 45 -9.82 -1.19 -1.20
C TYR A 45 -9.26 -2.60 -1.36
N CYS A 46 -8.21 -2.90 -0.61
CA CYS A 46 -7.62 -4.23 -0.56
C CYS A 46 -7.40 -4.63 0.88
N SER A 47 -7.59 -5.91 1.17
CA SER A 47 -7.19 -6.51 2.44
C SER A 47 -6.63 -7.90 2.21
N TRP A 48 -5.62 -8.27 2.99
CA TRP A 48 -5.03 -9.60 2.96
C TRP A 48 -4.41 -9.94 4.31
N LEU A 49 -4.00 -11.20 4.46
CA LEU A 49 -3.33 -11.70 5.65
C LEU A 49 -1.89 -12.07 5.30
N ASN A 50 -0.95 -11.64 6.12
CA ASN A 50 0.43 -12.09 6.05
C ASN A 50 0.94 -12.44 7.46
N THR A 51 1.99 -13.24 7.57
CA THR A 51 2.66 -13.60 8.83
C THR A 51 4.01 -12.92 8.99
N GLU A 52 4.53 -12.28 7.94
CA GLU A 52 5.79 -11.54 8.03
C GLU A 52 5.62 -10.31 8.91
N GLU A 53 6.52 -10.17 9.90
CA GLU A 53 6.52 -9.03 10.79
C GLU A 53 6.89 -7.75 10.03
N VAL A 54 6.23 -6.65 10.38
CA VAL A 54 6.53 -5.32 9.87
C VAL A 54 6.67 -4.35 11.03
N LYS A 55 7.68 -3.50 10.95
CA LYS A 55 7.93 -2.49 11.98
C LYS A 55 6.94 -1.33 11.85
N PRO A 56 6.40 -0.78 12.95
CA PRO A 56 5.49 0.36 12.91
C PRO A 56 6.04 1.57 12.13
N GLU A 57 7.36 1.78 12.17
CA GLU A 57 8.04 2.86 11.43
C GLU A 57 7.95 2.68 9.91
N ALA A 58 7.99 1.43 9.42
CA ALA A 58 7.82 1.12 8.01
C ALA A 58 6.41 1.49 7.54
N ILE A 59 5.39 1.20 8.36
CA ILE A 59 3.99 1.56 8.09
C ILE A 59 3.78 3.08 8.12
N ALA A 60 4.40 3.77 9.07
CA ALA A 60 4.38 5.24 9.12
C ALA A 60 5.05 5.85 7.86
N GLY A 61 6.19 5.29 7.44
CA GLY A 61 6.89 5.69 6.21
C GLY A 61 6.05 5.46 4.95
N ALA A 62 5.41 4.30 4.83
CA ALA A 62 4.52 3.99 3.71
C ALA A 62 3.34 4.97 3.63
N ASN A 63 2.73 5.30 4.77
CA ASN A 63 1.66 6.29 4.82
C ASN A 63 2.14 7.71 4.48
N ALA A 64 3.35 8.09 4.89
CA ALA A 64 3.95 9.37 4.53
C ALA A 64 4.23 9.45 3.01
N LEU A 65 4.73 8.37 2.41
CA LEU A 65 4.92 8.24 0.97
C LEU A 65 3.58 8.43 0.23
N ILE A 66 2.55 7.69 0.61
CA ILE A 66 1.22 7.75 0.00
C ILE A 66 0.59 9.15 0.13
N ALA A 67 0.76 9.79 1.29
CA ALA A 67 0.31 11.16 1.50
C ALA A 67 1.07 12.16 0.60
N GLY A 68 2.37 11.96 0.39
CA GLY A 68 3.20 12.75 -0.53
C GLY A 68 2.74 12.65 -1.99
N LEU A 69 2.21 11.49 -2.39
CA LEU A 69 1.56 11.27 -3.69
C LEU A 69 0.18 11.92 -3.81
N LYS A 70 -0.31 12.58 -2.74
CA LYS A 70 -1.65 13.18 -2.65
C LYS A 70 -2.78 12.19 -2.92
N MET A 71 -2.54 10.91 -2.65
CA MET A 71 -3.56 9.89 -2.80
C MET A 71 -4.43 9.85 -1.54
N PRO A 72 -5.77 9.76 -1.67
CA PRO A 72 -6.67 9.69 -0.51
C PRO A 72 -6.70 8.28 0.08
N SER A 73 -5.55 7.62 0.21
CA SER A 73 -5.40 6.24 0.67
C SER A 73 -4.49 6.17 1.88
N GLU A 74 -4.62 5.11 2.68
CA GLU A 74 -3.75 4.79 3.81
C GLU A 74 -3.56 3.27 3.91
N VAL A 75 -2.41 2.86 4.43
CA VAL A 75 -2.08 1.47 4.79
C VAL A 75 -2.30 1.30 6.29
N LYS A 76 -3.03 0.25 6.67
CA LYS A 76 -3.20 -0.17 8.07
C LYS A 76 -2.75 -1.61 8.23
N VAL A 77 -2.12 -1.86 9.37
CA VAL A 77 -1.75 -3.21 9.78
C VAL A 77 -2.28 -3.43 11.19
N THR A 78 -3.05 -4.49 11.36
CA THR A 78 -3.64 -4.86 12.66
C THR A 78 -3.33 -6.31 12.99
N GLN A 79 -3.12 -6.59 14.27
CA GLN A 79 -2.85 -7.95 14.73
C GLN A 79 -4.14 -8.79 14.66
N ALA A 80 -4.06 -9.93 13.96
CA ALA A 80 -5.07 -10.98 14.00
C ALA A 80 -4.66 -12.12 14.94
N ARG A 81 -5.51 -13.15 15.02
CA ARG A 81 -5.21 -14.39 15.75
C ARG A 81 -4.12 -15.19 15.04
N PHE A 82 -3.43 -16.04 15.79
CA PHE A 82 -2.41 -16.98 15.28
C PHE A 82 -1.23 -16.27 14.59
N ASP A 83 -0.75 -15.18 15.20
CA ASP A 83 0.42 -14.42 14.75
C ASP A 83 0.33 -13.90 13.30
N LYS A 84 -0.91 -13.76 12.80
CA LYS A 84 -1.18 -13.14 11.50
C LYS A 84 -1.38 -11.65 11.65
N LEU A 85 -1.02 -10.92 10.61
CA LEU A 85 -1.29 -9.51 10.41
C LEU A 85 -2.37 -9.34 9.34
N ILE A 86 -3.37 -8.52 9.62
CA ILE A 86 -4.33 -8.03 8.63
C ILE A 86 -3.74 -6.75 8.06
N TRP A 87 -3.52 -6.78 6.75
CA TRP A 87 -3.14 -5.62 5.97
C TRP A 87 -4.37 -5.04 5.29
N GLU A 88 -4.49 -3.73 5.29
CA GLU A 88 -5.56 -3.01 4.59
C GLU A 88 -4.99 -1.79 3.86
N VAL A 89 -5.36 -1.63 2.59
CA VAL A 89 -5.20 -0.37 1.85
C VAL A 89 -6.59 0.18 1.60
N ALA A 90 -6.89 1.31 2.24
CA ALA A 90 -8.24 1.88 2.23
C ALA A 90 -8.20 3.37 1.97
N LYS A 91 -9.35 3.93 1.55
CA LYS A 91 -9.49 5.38 1.56
C LYS A 91 -9.37 5.90 2.99
N LYS A 92 -8.59 6.97 3.18
CA LYS A 92 -8.49 7.65 4.46
C LYS A 92 -9.88 8.15 4.84
N ARG A 93 -10.43 7.70 5.97
CA ARG A 93 -11.71 8.21 6.47
C ARG A 93 -11.50 9.67 6.89
N GLN A 94 -12.34 10.57 6.36
CA GLN A 94 -12.37 11.98 6.75
C GLN A 94 -12.88 12.13 8.19
#